data_AF-A0AA51I6S4-F1
#
_entry.id   AF-A0AA51I6S4-F1
#
_cell.length_a   1.000
_cell.length_b   1.000
_cell.length_c   1.000
_cell.angle_alpha   90.00
_cell.angle_beta   90.00
_cell.angle_gamma   90.00
#
_symmetry.space_group_name_H-M   'P 1'
#
loop_
_entity.id
_entity.type
_entity.pdbx_description
1 polymer ?
#
loop_
_entity_poly.entity_id
_entity_poly.type
_entity_poly.pdbx_seq_one_letter_code
_entity_poly.pdbx_strand_id
1 'polypeptide(L)'
;MVKKKRQSDPTENGDESTESCDESAKSACPHVAKAVDLARLKRSLKTNGFDKECSECQKSPKTEVDDPNFEIDLTLWMCLRCGSQLCGRAKNKHALNHFNTPHSDCHALTSNTTTWEVYCYNCNNE
;
A
#
# COMPACT_ATOMS: atom_id res chain seq x y z
N MET A 1 2.73 66.90 -41.96
CA MET A 1 1.63 66.29 -42.74
C MET A 1 1.73 64.79 -42.64
N VAL A 2 0.68 64.17 -42.10
CA VAL A 2 0.52 62.73 -41.85
C VAL A 2 0.27 61.99 -43.18
N LYS A 3 0.80 60.78 -43.35
CA LYS A 3 0.06 59.66 -43.98
C LYS A 3 0.71 58.28 -43.75
N LYS A 4 0.03 57.53 -42.88
CA LYS A 4 -0.31 56.08 -42.89
C LYS A 4 0.81 55.03 -43.05
N LYS A 5 1.11 54.34 -41.95
CA LYS A 5 1.67 52.98 -41.94
C LYS A 5 0.55 51.94 -41.71
N ARG A 6 0.67 50.82 -42.43
CA ARG A 6 -0.26 49.69 -42.57
C ARG A 6 -0.49 48.93 -41.25
N GLN A 7 -1.73 48.45 -41.07
CA GLN A 7 -2.15 47.43 -40.11
C GLN A 7 -1.64 46.04 -40.52
N SER A 8 -1.39 45.16 -39.53
CA SER A 8 -1.68 43.71 -39.54
C SER A 8 -1.30 43.09 -38.20
N ASP A 9 -2.27 42.70 -37.38
CA ASP A 9 -2.15 41.64 -36.36
C ASP A 9 -3.56 41.06 -36.14
N PRO A 10 -3.68 39.73 -36.16
CA PRO A 10 -4.43 39.09 -35.08
C PRO A 10 -3.74 37.79 -34.62
N THR A 11 -3.16 37.84 -33.43
CA THR A 11 -3.18 36.74 -32.45
C THR A 11 -4.63 36.73 -31.92
N GLU A 12 -5.37 35.62 -31.80
CA GLU A 12 -5.30 34.62 -30.73
C GLU A 12 -6.31 33.50 -31.08
N ASN A 13 -5.86 32.24 -31.06
CA ASN A 13 -6.73 31.07 -31.15
C ASN A 13 -7.35 30.81 -29.77
N GLY A 14 -8.65 31.08 -29.63
CA GLY A 14 -9.46 30.67 -28.48
C GLY A 14 -10.03 29.27 -28.71
N ASP A 15 -9.30 28.26 -28.21
CA ASP A 15 -9.82 26.91 -27.95
C ASP A 15 -10.26 26.88 -26.48
N GLU A 16 -11.58 26.89 -26.24
CA GLU A 16 -12.15 26.39 -24.99
C GLU A 16 -13.09 25.22 -25.29
N SER A 17 -12.51 24.08 -25.67
CA SER A 17 -13.26 22.82 -25.71
C SER A 17 -13.16 22.10 -24.36
N THR A 18 -14.34 21.89 -23.79
CA THR A 18 -14.60 21.20 -22.53
C THR A 18 -14.57 19.69 -22.75
N GLU A 19 -13.60 19.01 -22.13
CA GLU A 19 -13.57 17.55 -21.89
C GLU A 19 -12.32 17.27 -21.04
N SER A 20 -12.23 16.35 -20.09
CA SER A 20 -13.01 15.17 -19.77
C SER A 20 -12.58 14.71 -18.37
N CYS A 21 -13.51 14.08 -17.65
CA CYS A 21 -13.31 13.29 -16.43
C CYS A 21 -11.93 12.61 -16.26
N ASP A 22 -11.21 12.92 -15.18
CA ASP A 22 -10.17 12.03 -14.63
C ASP A 22 -10.59 11.52 -13.25
N GLU A 23 -11.65 10.72 -13.24
CA GLU A 23 -12.06 9.90 -12.09
C GLU A 23 -11.39 8.52 -12.20
N SER A 24 -10.07 8.46 -12.41
CA SER A 24 -9.35 7.17 -12.43
C SER A 24 -7.91 7.20 -11.94
N ALA A 25 -7.31 8.36 -11.71
CA ALA A 25 -6.13 8.45 -10.85
C ALA A 25 -6.54 8.36 -9.36
N LYS A 26 -6.93 7.17 -8.88
CA LYS A 26 -6.74 6.86 -7.45
C LYS A 26 -5.24 7.01 -7.21
N SER A 27 -4.85 8.19 -6.72
CA SER A 27 -3.48 8.64 -6.59
C SER A 27 -2.65 7.52 -5.94
N ALA A 28 -1.69 6.98 -6.69
CA ALA A 28 -0.81 5.92 -6.19
C ALA A 28 -0.28 6.31 -4.80
N CYS A 29 -0.32 5.37 -3.85
CA CYS A 29 0.06 5.66 -2.47
C CYS A 29 1.50 6.24 -2.41
N PRO A 30 1.70 7.43 -1.79
CA PRO A 30 3.00 8.10 -1.78
C PRO A 30 4.08 7.34 -0.98
N HIS A 31 3.67 6.32 -0.23
CA HIS A 31 4.55 5.49 0.58
C HIS A 31 5.18 4.33 -0.20
N VAL A 32 4.70 4.01 -1.41
CA VAL A 32 5.18 2.85 -2.20
C VAL A 32 6.69 2.90 -2.40
N ALA A 33 7.23 4.03 -2.85
CA ALA A 33 8.66 4.17 -3.13
C ALA A 33 9.56 3.92 -1.92
N LYS A 34 9.06 4.19 -0.70
CA LYS A 34 9.82 4.02 0.55
C LYS A 34 9.49 2.72 1.27
N ALA A 35 8.30 2.17 1.13
CA ALA A 35 7.86 1.03 1.93
C ALA A 35 7.93 -0.32 1.19
N VAL A 36 8.38 -0.34 -0.07
CA VAL A 36 8.52 -1.56 -0.86
C VAL A 36 9.99 -1.81 -1.22
N ASP A 37 10.50 -3.02 -0.92
CA ASP A 37 11.80 -3.50 -1.39
C ASP A 37 11.63 -4.86 -2.08
N LEU A 38 11.44 -4.83 -3.41
CA LEU A 38 11.23 -6.04 -4.21
C LEU A 38 12.43 -7.00 -4.17
N ALA A 39 13.65 -6.49 -4.04
CA ALA A 39 14.83 -7.34 -4.02
C ALA A 39 14.89 -8.14 -2.71
N ARG A 40 14.60 -7.50 -1.58
CA ARG A 40 14.50 -8.15 -0.27
C ARG A 40 13.32 -9.12 -0.21
N LEU A 41 12.16 -8.72 -0.72
CA LEU A 41 10.98 -9.60 -0.79
C LEU A 41 11.27 -10.87 -1.58
N LYS A 42 11.85 -10.75 -2.79
CA LYS A 42 12.22 -11.91 -3.61
C LYS A 42 13.16 -12.86 -2.88
N ARG A 43 14.13 -12.34 -2.13
CA ARG A 43 15.04 -13.17 -1.32
C ARG A 43 14.31 -13.85 -0.17
N SER A 44 13.50 -13.10 0.58
CA SER A 44 12.71 -13.63 1.70
C SER A 44 11.77 -14.74 1.25
N LEU A 45 11.02 -14.53 0.17
CA LEU A 45 10.07 -15.52 -0.35
C LEU A 45 10.77 -16.76 -0.92
N LYS A 46 11.94 -16.63 -1.52
CA LYS A 46 12.73 -17.79 -1.99
C LYS A 46 13.23 -18.65 -0.83
N THR A 47 13.63 -18.03 0.28
CA THR A 47 14.19 -18.74 1.43
C THR A 47 13.11 -19.31 2.34
N ASN A 48 12.03 -18.57 2.58
CA ASN A 48 11.04 -18.87 3.62
C ASN A 48 9.66 -19.26 3.05
N GLY A 49 9.36 -18.91 1.79
CA GLY A 49 8.03 -19.10 1.23
C GLY A 49 6.96 -18.24 1.90
N PHE A 50 5.71 -18.70 1.79
CA PHE A 50 4.57 -18.13 2.51
C PHE A 50 4.31 -18.92 3.79
N ASP A 51 4.21 -18.22 4.90
CA ASP A 51 3.92 -18.81 6.20
C ASP A 51 2.43 -19.17 6.28
N LYS A 52 2.13 -20.29 6.94
CA LYS A 52 0.74 -20.68 7.25
C LYS A 52 0.23 -20.07 8.55
N GLU A 53 1.16 -19.66 9.42
CA GLU A 53 0.88 -19.21 10.77
C GLU A 53 1.71 -17.97 11.10
N CYS A 54 1.18 -17.11 11.95
CA CYS A 54 1.91 -15.94 12.40
C CYS A 54 3.03 -16.33 13.36
N SER A 55 4.29 -16.07 12.96
CA SER A 55 5.48 -16.35 13.78
C SER A 55 5.44 -15.75 15.19
N GLU A 56 4.86 -14.55 15.36
CA GLU A 56 4.68 -13.94 16.68
C GLU A 56 3.56 -14.59 17.52
N CYS A 57 2.53 -15.16 16.90
CA CYS A 57 1.51 -15.93 17.62
C CYS A 57 2.08 -17.23 18.18
N GLN A 58 3.02 -17.86 17.46
CA GLN A 58 3.67 -19.09 17.92
C GLN A 58 4.57 -18.86 19.14
N LYS A 59 5.18 -17.67 19.27
CA LYS A 59 6.06 -17.32 20.40
C LYS A 59 5.28 -17.00 21.67
N SER A 60 4.10 -16.39 21.52
CA SER A 60 3.23 -16.05 22.63
C SER A 60 1.79 -16.43 22.27
N PRO A 61 1.38 -17.69 22.52
CA PRO A 61 0.01 -18.10 22.32
C PRO A 61 -0.86 -17.32 23.32
N LYS A 62 -1.51 -16.25 22.83
CA LYS A 62 -2.63 -15.66 23.55
C LYS A 62 -3.80 -16.61 23.37
N THR A 63 -4.38 -17.04 24.48
CA THR A 63 -5.54 -17.94 24.51
C THR A 63 -6.67 -17.31 23.71
N GLU A 64 -6.91 -17.79 22.50
CA GLU A 64 -8.12 -17.51 21.75
C GLU A 64 -9.13 -18.60 22.14
N VAL A 65 -10.35 -18.17 22.44
CA VAL A 65 -11.47 -19.05 22.76
C VAL A 65 -11.71 -20.02 21.60
N ASP A 66 -11.66 -21.31 21.90
CA ASP A 66 -11.93 -22.41 20.98
C ASP A 66 -13.44 -22.44 20.69
N ASP A 67 -13.92 -21.52 19.85
CA ASP A 67 -15.26 -21.61 19.28
C ASP A 67 -15.15 -22.41 17.96
N PRO A 68 -15.58 -23.68 17.93
CA PRO A 68 -15.43 -24.55 16.76
C PRO A 68 -16.30 -24.12 15.57
N ASN A 69 -17.13 -23.08 15.73
CA ASN A 69 -18.03 -22.56 14.71
C ASN A 69 -17.57 -21.20 14.14
N PHE A 70 -16.41 -20.70 14.58
CA PHE A 70 -15.80 -19.48 14.06
C PHE A 70 -14.80 -19.83 12.95
N GLU A 71 -15.03 -19.35 11.73
CA GLU A 71 -14.00 -19.36 10.69
C GLU A 71 -12.87 -18.43 11.13
N ILE A 72 -11.81 -18.99 11.71
CA ILE A 72 -10.63 -18.23 12.11
C ILE A 72 -9.98 -17.72 10.82
N ASP A 73 -10.00 -16.40 10.62
CA ASP A 73 -9.23 -15.77 9.55
C ASP A 73 -7.74 -16.00 9.80
N LEU A 74 -7.19 -17.02 9.13
CA LEU A 74 -5.78 -17.39 9.17
C LEU A 74 -4.93 -16.51 8.25
N THR A 75 -5.54 -15.51 7.61
CA THR A 75 -4.85 -14.62 6.70
C THR A 75 -3.73 -13.85 7.39
N LEU A 76 -2.57 -13.87 6.73
CA LEU A 76 -1.42 -13.09 7.15
C LEU A 76 -1.30 -11.83 6.28
N TRP A 77 -0.62 -10.85 6.85
CA TRP A 77 -0.24 -9.62 6.20
C TRP A 77 1.28 -9.61 6.08
N MET A 78 1.77 -9.57 4.85
CA MET A 78 3.18 -9.55 4.52
C MET A 78 3.68 -8.13 4.38
N CYS A 79 4.64 -7.71 5.19
CA CYS A 79 5.30 -6.41 5.06
C CYS A 79 6.08 -6.32 3.75
N LEU A 80 5.76 -5.35 2.90
CA LEU A 80 6.39 -5.17 1.60
C LEU A 80 7.81 -4.59 1.66
N ARG A 81 8.24 -4.14 2.85
CA ARG A 81 9.62 -3.67 3.08
C ARG A 81 10.56 -4.82 3.42
N CYS A 82 10.11 -5.80 4.21
CA CYS A 82 11.01 -6.81 4.79
C CYS A 82 10.60 -8.27 4.61
N GLY A 83 9.37 -8.54 4.18
CA GLY A 83 8.86 -9.90 3.97
C GLY A 83 8.30 -10.58 5.22
N SER A 84 8.24 -9.90 6.37
CA SER A 84 7.63 -10.45 7.59
C SER A 84 6.13 -10.71 7.38
N GLN A 85 5.67 -11.92 7.68
CA GLN A 85 4.27 -12.35 7.54
C GLN A 85 3.63 -12.50 8.92
N LEU A 86 2.62 -11.68 9.19
CA LEU A 86 2.08 -11.49 10.54
C LEU A 86 0.56 -11.42 10.53
N CYS A 87 -0.10 -11.85 11.61
CA CYS A 87 -1.55 -11.84 11.66
C CYS A 87 -2.11 -10.40 11.66
N GLY A 88 -3.27 -10.27 11.04
CA GLY A 88 -3.95 -9.00 10.81
C GLY A 88 -4.67 -8.43 12.03
N ARG A 89 -5.50 -7.42 11.78
CA ARG A 89 -6.25 -6.68 12.81
C ARG A 89 -7.33 -7.52 13.49
N ALA A 90 -7.89 -8.50 12.78
CA ALA A 90 -8.91 -9.42 13.28
C ALA A 90 -8.39 -10.42 14.32
N LYS A 91 -7.08 -10.64 14.37
CA LYS A 91 -6.41 -11.53 15.32
C LYS A 91 -5.61 -10.73 16.35
N ASN A 92 -4.31 -10.98 16.49
CA ASN A 92 -3.45 -10.36 17.50
C ASN A 92 -2.80 -9.03 17.07
N LYS A 93 -3.15 -8.51 15.89
CA LYS A 93 -2.64 -7.22 15.36
C LYS A 93 -1.11 -7.19 15.20
N HIS A 94 -0.46 -8.34 15.00
CA HIS A 94 1.00 -8.39 14.90
C HIS A 94 1.55 -7.61 13.71
N ALA A 95 0.84 -7.58 12.58
CA ALA A 95 1.25 -6.76 11.44
C ALA A 95 1.20 -5.24 11.75
N LEU A 96 0.19 -4.81 12.53
CA LEU A 96 0.09 -3.42 12.99
C LEU A 96 1.19 -3.09 14.02
N ASN A 97 1.46 -4.00 14.96
CA ASN A 97 2.54 -3.81 15.93
C ASN A 97 3.91 -3.75 15.24
N HIS A 98 4.11 -4.54 14.20
CA HIS A 98 5.32 -4.50 13.38
C HIS A 98 5.50 -3.13 12.72
N PHE A 99 4.45 -2.53 12.17
CA PHE A 99 4.50 -1.16 11.65
C PHE A 99 4.81 -0.12 12.74
N ASN A 100 4.19 -0.23 13.91
CA ASN A 100 4.37 0.71 15.02
C ASN A 100 5.73 0.59 15.73
N THR A 101 6.42 -0.54 15.57
CA THR A 101 7.75 -0.74 16.16
C THR A 101 8.73 0.21 15.47
N PRO A 102 9.59 0.94 16.21
CA PRO A 102 10.59 1.81 15.60
C PRO A 102 11.55 1.02 14.70
N HIS A 103 11.61 1.36 13.41
CA HIS A 103 12.55 0.80 12.43
C HIS A 103 13.38 1.92 11.80
N SER A 104 14.55 1.56 11.27
CA SER A 104 15.32 2.49 10.41
C SER A 104 14.65 2.75 9.07
N ASP A 105 13.84 1.79 8.61
CA ASP A 105 13.17 1.75 7.32
C ASP A 105 11.67 2.04 7.44
N CYS A 106 11.02 2.41 6.32
CA CYS A 106 9.57 2.59 6.30
C CYS A 106 8.85 1.24 6.07
N HIS A 107 8.05 0.80 7.04
CA HIS A 107 7.30 -0.47 7.00
C HIS A 107 5.78 -0.24 6.85
N ALA A 108 5.40 0.79 6.09
CA ALA A 108 4.02 1.26 6.04
C ALA A 108 3.09 0.44 5.14
N LEU A 109 3.61 -0.41 4.26
CA LEU A 109 2.81 -1.19 3.31
C LEU A 109 2.87 -2.68 3.62
N THR A 110 1.70 -3.31 3.64
CA THR A 110 1.54 -4.77 3.74
C THR A 110 0.65 -5.29 2.63
N SER A 111 0.82 -6.56 2.26
CA SER A 111 -0.10 -7.28 1.36
C SER A 111 -0.77 -8.41 2.11
N ASN A 112 -2.07 -8.54 1.96
CA ASN A 112 -2.83 -9.70 2.37
C ASN A 112 -2.33 -10.93 1.59
N THR A 113 -2.01 -12.04 2.27
CA THR A 113 -1.46 -13.25 1.64
C THR A 113 -2.52 -14.14 0.97
N THR A 114 -3.80 -13.82 1.18
CA THR A 114 -4.95 -14.57 0.65
C THR A 114 -5.63 -13.79 -0.48
N THR A 115 -6.00 -12.54 -0.22
CA THR A 115 -6.73 -11.67 -1.17
C THR A 115 -5.82 -10.86 -2.07
N TRP A 116 -4.53 -10.74 -1.72
CA TRP A 116 -3.55 -9.87 -2.40
C TRP A 116 -3.86 -8.37 -2.36
N GLU A 117 -4.81 -7.97 -1.52
CA GLU A 117 -5.06 -6.57 -1.21
C GLU A 117 -3.84 -5.96 -0.52
N VAL A 118 -3.45 -4.78 -0.96
CA VAL A 118 -2.38 -4.01 -0.35
C VAL A 118 -3.03 -3.06 0.65
N TYR A 119 -2.37 -2.82 1.78
CA TYR A 119 -2.81 -1.87 2.78
C TYR A 119 -1.66 -0.96 3.19
N CYS A 120 -1.92 0.34 3.26
CA CYS A 120 -0.99 1.32 3.78
C CYS A 120 -1.42 1.80 5.16
N TYR A 121 -0.60 1.50 6.18
CA TYR A 121 -0.87 1.96 7.55
C TYR A 121 -0.81 3.47 7.71
N ASN A 122 0.04 4.17 6.95
CA ASN A 122 0.13 5.64 7.00
C ASN A 122 -1.09 6.31 6.36
N CYS A 123 -1.61 5.77 5.26
CA CYS A 123 -2.81 6.29 4.60
C CYS A 123 -4.10 5.77 5.24
N ASN A 124 -3.98 4.71 6.05
CA ASN A 124 -5.09 3.99 6.67
C ASN A 124 -6.12 3.49 5.63
N ASN A 125 -5.66 3.10 4.44
CA ASN A 125 -6.48 2.60 3.34
C ASN A 125 -5.71 1.56 2.49
N GLU A 126 -6.45 0.91 1.59
CA GLU A 126 -5.97 -0.09 0.63
C GLU A 126 -5.42 0.56 -0.65
#